data_AF-A0A4Y2MBD7-F1
#
_entry.id   AF-A0A4Y2MBD7-F1
#
_cell.length_a   1.000
_cell.length_b   1.000
_cell.length_c   1.000
_cell.angle_alpha   90.00
_cell.angle_beta   90.00
_cell.angle_gamma   90.00
#
_symmetry.space_group_name_H-M   'P 1'
#
loop_
_entity.id
_entity.type
_entity.pdbx_description
1 polymer ?
#
loop_
_entity_poly.entity_id
_entity_poly.type
_entity_poly.pdbx_seq_one_letter_code
_entity_poly.pdbx_strand_id
1 'polypeptide(L)'
;MAAKLGFRRHWESNFNILPKVTLTPASWSRESILCVTGHGTFPSYLYRFRLHHSDICTCGEKGYPLHYVTSCHMTLYYHFTKPSAENTQLWWKSVLSNKLSRIKISKLISFLTENENLIKQKPDTTSSSDSDTDFSSSPRLQTYGLRPSRGSIPRTLISPPTSI
;
A
#
# COMPACT_ATOMS: atom_id res chain seq x y z
N MET A 1 3.42 23.77 -26.54
CA MET A 1 3.06 24.11 -25.14
C MET A 1 2.59 22.83 -24.46
N ALA A 2 3.39 22.25 -23.57
CA ALA A 2 3.03 21.04 -22.84
C ALA A 2 2.71 21.42 -21.38
N ALA A 3 1.44 21.30 -20.98
CA ALA A 3 1.03 21.51 -19.60
C ALA A 3 1.48 20.29 -18.76
N LYS A 4 2.53 20.49 -17.95
CA LYS A 4 2.90 19.57 -16.88
C LYS A 4 1.85 19.68 -15.77
N LEU A 5 0.82 18.84 -15.81
CA LEU A 5 -0.03 18.61 -14.64
C LEU A 5 0.76 17.74 -13.66
N GLY A 6 1.27 18.40 -12.61
CA GLY A 6 1.98 17.77 -11.51
C GLY A 6 1.04 16.85 -10.73
N PHE A 7 1.02 15.58 -11.08
CA PHE A 7 0.47 14.52 -10.24
C PHE A 7 1.46 14.28 -9.09
N ARG A 8 1.43 15.17 -8.09
CA ARG A 8 2.17 14.98 -6.85
C ARG A 8 1.64 13.69 -6.22
N ARG A 9 2.48 12.66 -6.15
CA ARG A 9 2.16 11.37 -5.53
C ARG A 9 1.86 11.60 -4.05
N HIS A 10 0.57 11.65 -3.71
CA HIS A 10 0.07 11.95 -2.35
C HIS A 10 0.66 11.03 -1.26
N TRP A 11 1.16 9.84 -1.62
CA TRP A 11 1.73 8.86 -0.69
C TRP A 11 3.13 9.22 -0.16
N GLU A 12 3.86 10.16 -0.77
CA GLU A 12 5.21 10.54 -0.31
C GLU A 12 5.20 11.47 0.93
N SER A 13 4.02 11.91 1.40
CA SER A 13 3.92 12.90 2.50
C SER A 13 3.97 12.30 3.92
N ASN A 14 3.86 10.97 4.09
CA ASN A 14 3.71 10.36 5.42
C ASN A 14 5.00 9.83 6.06
N PHE A 15 6.09 9.63 5.30
CA PHE A 15 7.32 8.98 5.82
C PHE A 15 8.02 9.76 6.93
N ASN A 16 7.77 11.07 7.03
CA ASN A 16 8.36 11.94 8.04
C ASN A 16 7.45 12.21 9.26
N ILE A 17 6.33 11.49 9.39
CA ILE A 17 5.44 11.59 10.58
C ILE A 17 5.91 10.66 11.68
N LEU A 18 6.48 9.51 11.30
CA LEU A 18 7.02 8.56 12.27
C LEU A 18 8.12 9.24 13.09
N PRO A 19 8.10 9.13 14.43
CA PRO A 19 9.19 9.62 15.24
C PRO A 19 10.49 8.96 14.76
N LYS A 20 11.52 9.77 14.51
CA LYS A 20 12.89 9.30 14.37
C LYS A 20 13.16 8.36 15.54
N VAL A 21 13.71 7.16 15.29
CA VAL A 21 13.87 6.10 16.31
C VAL A 21 14.34 6.70 17.64
N THR A 22 13.42 6.80 18.59
CA THR A 22 13.63 7.34 19.94
C THR A 22 13.31 6.24 20.94
N LEU A 23 14.14 6.11 21.98
CA LEU A 23 13.95 5.12 23.05
C LEU A 23 12.73 5.42 23.94
N THR A 24 12.09 6.58 23.77
CA THR A 24 10.77 6.89 24.35
C THR A 24 9.68 6.24 23.50
N PRO A 25 8.92 5.27 24.04
CA PRO A 25 7.77 4.71 23.34
C PRO A 25 6.78 5.84 23.06
N ALA A 26 6.54 6.15 21.78
CA ALA A 26 5.40 6.99 21.44
C ALA A 26 4.14 6.27 21.94
N SER A 27 3.28 6.97 22.68
CA SER A 27 2.02 6.44 23.23
C SER A 27 0.94 6.15 22.17
N TRP A 28 1.38 5.84 20.95
CA TRP A 28 0.53 5.58 19.80
C TRP A 28 0.03 4.15 19.84
N SER A 29 -1.26 3.97 19.61
CA SER A 29 -1.85 2.65 19.46
C SER A 29 -1.37 1.98 18.18
N ARG A 30 -1.45 0.65 18.13
CA ARG A 30 -1.18 -0.13 16.91
C ARG A 30 -2.00 0.38 15.73
N GLU A 31 -3.27 0.71 15.96
CA GLU A 31 -4.16 1.25 14.93
C GLU A 31 -3.70 2.61 14.41
N SER A 32 -3.22 3.49 15.30
CA SER A 32 -2.68 4.79 14.89
C SER A 32 -1.46 4.63 13.98
N ILE A 33 -0.57 3.69 14.32
CA ILE A 33 0.61 3.38 13.52
C ILE A 33 0.20 2.84 12.14
N LEU A 34 -0.72 1.88 12.09
CA LEU A 34 -1.24 1.31 10.84
C LEU A 34 -1.86 2.40 9.93
N CYS A 35 -2.65 3.29 10.51
CA CYS A 35 -3.30 4.39 9.79
C CYS A 35 -2.27 5.35 9.17
N VAL A 36 -1.27 5.79 9.94
CA VAL A 36 -0.29 6.79 9.47
C VAL A 36 0.68 6.22 8.45
N THR A 37 1.10 4.97 8.65
CA THR A 37 2.01 4.28 7.72
C THR A 37 1.31 3.78 6.46
N GLY A 38 -0.03 3.76 6.47
CA GLY A 38 -0.82 3.13 5.42
C GLY A 38 -0.57 1.63 5.33
N HIS A 39 -0.44 0.97 6.47
CA HIS A 39 -0.33 -0.48 6.59
C HIS A 39 -1.65 -1.10 7.07
N GLY A 40 -1.83 -2.40 6.82
CA GLY A 40 -2.99 -3.15 7.29
C GLY A 40 -4.01 -3.42 6.19
N THR A 41 -5.29 -3.20 6.47
CA THR A 41 -6.42 -3.62 5.61
C THR A 41 -6.73 -2.65 4.46
N PHE A 42 -5.95 -1.59 4.30
CA PHE A 42 -6.17 -0.59 3.25
C PHE A 42 -5.95 -1.16 1.84
N PRO A 43 -6.89 -0.98 0.89
CA PRO A 43 -6.76 -1.48 -0.49
C PRO A 43 -5.45 -1.06 -1.15
N SER A 44 -5.02 0.19 -0.96
CA SER A 44 -3.75 0.69 -1.52
C SER A 44 -2.51 -0.02 -1.01
N TYR A 45 -2.51 -0.46 0.25
CA TYR A 45 -1.43 -1.25 0.82
C TYR A 45 -1.43 -2.66 0.23
N LEU A 46 -2.59 -3.31 0.26
CA LEU A 46 -2.71 -4.71 -0.17
C LEU A 46 -2.41 -4.88 -1.66
N TYR A 47 -2.84 -3.93 -2.49
CA TYR A 47 -2.52 -3.89 -3.92
C TYR A 47 -1.00 -3.80 -4.15
N ARG A 48 -0.30 -2.93 -3.40
CA ARG A 48 1.16 -2.78 -3.51
C ARG A 48 1.91 -4.09 -3.23
N PHE A 49 1.40 -4.91 -2.31
CA PHE A 49 1.98 -6.21 -1.97
C PHE A 49 1.35 -7.39 -2.73
N ARG A 50 0.54 -7.11 -3.76
CA ARG A 50 -0.15 -8.13 -4.58
C ARG A 50 -1.03 -9.07 -3.75
N LEU A 51 -1.49 -8.62 -2.58
CA LEU A 51 -2.45 -9.32 -1.71
C LEU A 51 -3.90 -9.02 -2.08
N HIS A 52 -4.12 -7.99 -2.93
CA HIS A 52 -5.41 -7.63 -3.47
C HIS A 52 -5.27 -7.15 -4.93
N HIS A 53 -6.34 -7.27 -5.71
CA HIS A 53 -6.33 -7.01 -7.16
C HIS A 53 -6.55 -5.52 -7.52
N SER A 54 -7.08 -4.72 -6.60
CA SER A 54 -7.38 -3.30 -6.80
C SER A 54 -6.94 -2.45 -5.59
N ASP A 55 -6.45 -1.23 -5.84
CA ASP A 55 -6.19 -0.23 -4.80
C ASP A 55 -7.38 0.69 -4.53
N ILE A 56 -8.54 0.40 -5.11
CA ILE A 56 -9.76 1.21 -5.03
C ILE A 56 -10.66 0.71 -3.89
N CYS A 57 -11.21 1.65 -3.13
CA CYS A 57 -12.25 1.42 -2.14
C CYS A 57 -13.59 1.17 -2.84
N THR A 58 -14.51 0.45 -2.19
CA THR A 58 -15.89 0.24 -2.67
C THR A 58 -16.63 1.53 -3.07
N CYS A 59 -16.25 2.70 -2.53
CA CYS A 59 -16.82 3.98 -2.94
C CYS A 59 -16.21 4.58 -4.24
N GLY A 60 -15.32 3.86 -4.93
CA GLY A 60 -14.73 4.27 -6.21
C GLY A 60 -13.45 5.11 -6.11
N GLU A 61 -13.05 5.54 -4.92
CA GLU A 61 -11.84 6.32 -4.67
C GLU A 61 -10.67 5.43 -4.22
N LYS A 62 -9.44 5.91 -4.38
CA LYS A 62 -8.25 5.16 -3.96
C LYS A 62 -8.25 4.92 -2.44
N GLY A 63 -8.11 3.66 -2.03
CA GLY A 63 -8.20 3.21 -0.64
C GLY A 63 -6.92 3.44 0.17
N TYR A 64 -6.46 4.70 0.27
CA TYR A 64 -5.38 5.11 1.19
C TYR A 64 -5.96 5.65 2.52
N PRO A 65 -5.20 5.66 3.62
CA PRO A 65 -5.74 6.01 4.94
C PRO A 65 -6.43 7.37 5.01
N LEU A 66 -5.82 8.41 4.43
CA LEU A 66 -6.38 9.76 4.48
C LEU A 66 -7.78 9.84 3.83
N HIS A 67 -8.07 9.01 2.82
CA HIS A 67 -9.41 8.92 2.26
C HIS A 67 -10.45 8.49 3.31
N TYR A 68 -10.20 7.40 4.05
CA TYR A 68 -11.11 6.94 5.12
C TYR A 68 -11.26 7.95 6.26
N VAL A 69 -10.19 8.69 6.53
CA VAL A 69 -10.18 9.65 7.64
C VAL A 69 -10.85 10.98 7.27
N THR A 70 -11.07 11.29 5.98
CA THR A 70 -11.53 12.62 5.56
C THR A 70 -12.67 12.66 4.56
N SER A 71 -12.91 11.61 3.76
CA SER A 71 -13.87 11.69 2.65
C SER A 71 -14.62 10.40 2.29
N CYS A 72 -14.27 9.23 2.84
CA CYS A 72 -14.96 7.99 2.48
C CYS A 72 -16.41 7.96 3.00
N HIS A 73 -17.36 7.71 2.10
CA HIS A 73 -18.77 7.65 2.47
C HIS A 73 -19.08 6.54 3.51
N MET A 74 -18.26 5.48 3.57
CA MET A 74 -18.43 4.39 4.54
C MET A 74 -17.96 4.74 5.96
N THR A 75 -17.24 5.83 6.14
CA THR A 75 -16.61 6.19 7.41
C THR A 75 -16.97 7.61 7.87
N LEU A 76 -18.14 8.11 7.46
CA LEU A 76 -18.62 9.47 7.78
C LEU A 76 -18.52 9.82 9.26
N TYR A 77 -18.87 8.90 10.16
CA TYR A 77 -18.80 9.12 11.61
C TYR A 77 -17.36 9.34 12.12
N TYR A 78 -16.39 8.78 11.41
CA TYR A 78 -14.97 8.84 11.74
C TYR A 78 -14.23 9.99 11.08
N HIS A 79 -14.91 10.83 10.30
CA HIS A 79 -14.25 11.91 9.56
C HIS A 79 -13.62 12.96 10.46
N PHE A 80 -12.46 13.40 10.03
CA PHE A 80 -11.77 14.59 10.48
C PHE A 80 -11.83 15.64 9.37
N THR A 81 -11.57 16.89 9.74
CA THR A 81 -11.45 17.97 8.78
C THR A 81 -10.34 17.66 7.78
N LYS A 82 -10.67 17.69 6.49
CA LYS A 82 -9.71 17.44 5.41
C LYS A 82 -8.56 18.45 5.48
N PRO A 83 -7.29 18.01 5.50
CA PRO A 83 -6.16 18.93 5.49
C PRO A 83 -5.99 19.59 4.11
N SER A 84 -5.35 20.76 4.11
CA SER A 84 -4.72 21.27 2.90
C SER A 84 -3.58 20.34 2.48
N ALA A 85 -3.40 20.14 1.16
CA ALA A 85 -2.39 19.24 0.61
C ALA A 85 -0.98 19.56 1.15
N GLU A 86 -0.66 20.84 1.29
CA GLU A 86 0.64 21.34 1.77
C GLU A 86 0.87 21.05 3.27
N ASN A 87 -0.19 20.92 4.05
CA ASN A 87 -0.15 20.80 5.52
C ASN A 87 -0.47 19.38 6.02
N THR A 88 -0.57 18.39 5.14
CA THR A 88 -0.95 17.01 5.48
C THR A 88 -0.10 16.43 6.62
N GLN A 89 1.22 16.66 6.60
CA GLN A 89 2.12 16.14 7.63
C GLN A 89 1.88 16.79 9.01
N LEU A 90 1.73 18.11 9.06
CA LEU A 90 1.45 18.85 10.31
C LEU A 90 0.08 18.46 10.86
N TRP A 91 -0.89 18.27 9.98
CA TRP A 91 -2.21 17.81 10.34
C TRP A 91 -2.17 16.42 11.01
N TRP A 92 -1.45 15.45 10.44
CA TRP A 92 -1.27 14.15 11.07
C TRP A 92 -0.60 14.26 12.44
N LYS A 93 0.44 15.09 12.58
CA LYS A 93 1.08 15.34 13.88
C LYS A 93 0.08 15.86 14.92
N SER A 94 -0.80 16.79 14.54
CA SER A 94 -1.86 17.31 15.41
C SER A 94 -2.88 16.25 15.79
N VAL A 95 -3.39 15.50 14.81
CA VAL A 95 -4.33 14.38 15.01
C VAL A 95 -3.76 13.32 15.95
N LEU A 96 -2.49 12.96 15.79
CA LEU A 96 -1.82 11.97 16.64
C LEU A 96 -1.43 12.50 18.01
N SER A 97 -1.27 13.82 18.18
CA SER A 97 -0.97 14.42 19.48
C SER A 97 -2.20 14.43 20.39
N ASN A 98 -3.40 14.56 19.81
CA ASN A 98 -4.66 14.60 20.56
C ASN A 98 -5.18 13.19 20.96
N LYS A 99 -5.45 12.99 22.26
CA LYS A 99 -5.93 11.69 22.79
C LYS A 99 -7.27 11.24 22.21
N LEU A 100 -8.26 12.14 22.09
CA LEU A 100 -9.58 11.81 21.56
C LEU A 100 -9.51 11.46 20.07
N SER A 101 -8.68 12.19 19.33
CA SER A 101 -8.39 11.88 17.92
C SER A 101 -7.76 10.51 17.75
N ARG A 102 -6.79 10.12 18.60
CA ARG A 102 -6.22 8.76 18.58
C ARG A 102 -7.27 7.68 18.86
N ILE A 103 -8.17 7.89 19.83
CA ILE A 103 -9.29 6.96 20.10
C ILE A 103 -10.20 6.83 18.88
N LYS A 104 -10.52 7.95 18.23
CA LYS A 104 -11.34 7.97 17.01
C LYS A 104 -10.67 7.22 15.85
N ILE A 105 -9.36 7.38 15.67
CA ILE A 105 -8.58 6.58 14.71
C ILE A 105 -8.63 5.09 15.06
N SER A 106 -8.38 4.72 16.33
CA SER A 106 -8.43 3.31 16.73
C SER A 106 -9.80 2.69 16.42
N LYS A 107 -10.90 3.37 16.75
CA LYS A 107 -12.25 2.91 16.39
C LYS A 107 -12.46 2.78 14.88
N LEU A 108 -11.97 3.74 14.09
CA LEU A 108 -12.02 3.67 12.64
C LEU A 108 -11.30 2.42 12.12
N ILE A 109 -10.06 2.15 12.57
CA ILE A 109 -9.30 0.99 12.09
C ILE A 109 -9.95 -0.33 12.51
N SER A 110 -10.50 -0.42 13.72
CA SER A 110 -11.29 -1.57 14.15
C SER A 110 -12.48 -1.79 13.22
N PHE A 111 -13.26 -0.74 12.95
CA PHE A 111 -14.38 -0.80 12.01
C PHE A 111 -13.93 -1.26 10.61
N LEU A 112 -12.82 -0.73 10.09
CA LEU A 112 -12.29 -1.14 8.78
C LEU A 112 -11.85 -2.61 8.74
N THR A 113 -11.36 -3.13 9.86
CA THR A 113 -10.90 -4.51 9.97
C THR A 113 -12.08 -5.49 10.08
N GLU A 114 -13.10 -5.13 10.85
CA GLU A 114 -14.32 -5.94 11.00
C GLU A 114 -15.16 -5.98 9.72
N ASN A 115 -15.10 -4.92 8.89
CA ASN A 115 -15.89 -4.77 7.68
C ASN A 115 -15.04 -4.88 6.41
N GLU A 116 -13.93 -5.62 6.46
CA GLU A 116 -12.92 -5.70 5.40
C GLU A 116 -13.52 -6.05 4.03
N ASN A 117 -14.51 -6.95 3.99
CA ASN A 117 -15.21 -7.37 2.78
C ASN A 117 -16.10 -6.28 2.17
N LEU A 118 -16.55 -5.30 2.96
CA LEU A 118 -17.39 -4.18 2.49
C LEU A 118 -16.55 -3.03 1.92
N ILE A 119 -15.28 -2.96 2.30
CA ILE A 119 -14.40 -1.82 2.02
C ILE A 119 -13.54 -2.07 0.77
N LYS A 120 -13.31 -3.34 0.45
CA LYS A 120 -12.59 -3.79 -0.73
C LYS A 120 -13.57 -4.02 -1.88
N GLN A 121 -13.26 -3.48 -3.06
CA GLN A 121 -13.96 -3.90 -4.26
C GLN A 121 -13.78 -5.41 -4.46
N LYS A 122 -14.87 -6.10 -4.82
CA LYS A 122 -14.83 -7.47 -5.29
C LYS A 122 -14.18 -7.46 -6.69
N PRO A 123 -13.40 -8.49 -7.08
CA PRO A 123 -12.95 -8.58 -8.46
C PRO A 123 -14.18 -8.65 -9.35
N ASP A 124 -14.31 -7.66 -10.24
CA ASP A 124 -15.34 -7.65 -11.27
C ASP A 124 -15.20 -8.95 -12.07
N THR A 125 -16.24 -9.78 -12.00
CA THR A 125 -16.44 -10.80 -13.04
C THR A 125 -16.98 -10.02 -14.22
N THR A 126 -16.10 -9.70 -15.17
CA THR A 126 -16.37 -9.19 -16.51
C THR A 126 -17.82 -8.74 -16.73
N SER A 127 -18.10 -7.45 -16.55
CA SER A 127 -19.21 -6.82 -17.27
C SER A 127 -18.79 -6.80 -18.74
N SER A 128 -19.12 -7.86 -19.47
CA SER A 128 -19.03 -7.91 -20.93
C SER A 128 -20.00 -6.88 -21.49
N SER A 129 -19.48 -5.73 -21.89
CA SER A 129 -20.13 -4.93 -22.92
C SER A 129 -19.21 -5.01 -24.13
N ASP A 130 -19.65 -5.83 -25.07
CA ASP A 130 -19.01 -6.10 -26.35
C ASP A 130 -18.69 -4.77 -27.04
N SER A 131 -17.41 -4.52 -27.22
CA SER A 131 -16.93 -3.66 -28.29
C SER A 131 -15.76 -4.37 -28.93
N ASP A 132 -16.07 -5.03 -30.03
CA ASP A 132 -15.10 -5.62 -30.94
C ASP A 132 -14.11 -4.53 -31.36
N THR A 133 -12.86 -4.66 -30.89
CA THR A 133 -11.73 -3.96 -31.51
C THR A 133 -10.64 -4.98 -31.76
N ASP A 134 -10.54 -5.30 -33.04
CA ASP A 134 -9.62 -6.23 -33.66
C ASP A 134 -8.18 -5.70 -33.50
N PHE A 135 -7.42 -6.29 -32.57
CA PHE A 135 -5.97 -6.14 -32.53
C PHE A 135 -5.31 -7.51 -32.52
N SER A 136 -4.87 -7.88 -33.73
CA SER A 136 -3.87 -8.88 -34.09
C SER A 136 -3.01 -9.39 -32.92
N SER A 137 -3.27 -10.64 -32.53
CA SER A 137 -2.41 -11.40 -31.63
C SER A 137 -1.14 -11.82 -32.37
N SER A 138 0.02 -11.25 -32.00
CA SER A 138 1.32 -11.90 -32.26
C SER A 138 1.61 -12.92 -31.16
N PRO A 139 1.78 -14.23 -31.48
CA PRO A 139 2.06 -15.22 -30.45
C PRO A 139 3.55 -15.60 -30.44
N ARG A 140 4.14 -15.56 -29.23
CA ARG A 140 5.00 -16.60 -28.60
C ARG A 140 6.22 -16.03 -27.89
N LEU A 141 6.34 -16.42 -26.61
CA LEU A 141 7.50 -17.18 -26.12
C LEU A 141 7.07 -17.96 -24.86
N GLN A 142 6.73 -19.22 -25.07
CA GLN A 142 6.68 -20.24 -24.01
C GLN A 142 8.03 -20.97 -24.00
N THR A 143 8.67 -20.86 -22.85
CA THR A 143 9.54 -21.81 -22.16
C THR A 143 9.73 -23.19 -22.80
N TYR A 144 11.00 -23.57 -23.04
CA TYR A 144 11.48 -24.94 -22.82
C TYR A 144 12.92 -24.89 -22.34
N GLY A 145 13.16 -25.51 -21.19
CA GLY A 145 14.46 -25.56 -20.53
C GLY A 145 15.47 -26.40 -21.30
N LEU A 146 16.63 -25.82 -21.56
CA LEU A 146 17.82 -26.57 -21.95
C LEU A 146 18.57 -26.99 -20.69
N ARG A 147 18.50 -28.29 -20.41
CA ARG A 147 19.31 -29.04 -19.46
C ARG A 147 20.80 -28.84 -19.78
N PRO A 148 21.64 -28.32 -18.86
CA PRO A 148 23.08 -28.32 -19.09
C PRO A 148 23.62 -29.74 -19.07
N SER A 149 24.33 -30.09 -20.13
CA SER A 149 25.00 -31.38 -20.31
C SER A 149 26.13 -31.56 -19.30
N ARG A 150 26.29 -32.80 -18.85
CA ARG A 150 27.28 -33.27 -17.88
C ARG A 150 28.68 -33.20 -18.53
N GLY A 151 29.44 -32.15 -18.23
CA GLY A 151 30.84 -31.97 -18.66
C GLY A 151 31.80 -32.21 -17.49
N SER A 152 32.83 -33.01 -17.74
CA SER A 152 33.74 -33.64 -16.79
C SER A 152 34.63 -32.68 -15.97
N ILE A 153 34.88 -33.07 -14.73
CA ILE A 153 35.82 -32.48 -13.78
C ILE A 153 37.27 -32.81 -14.19
N PRO A 154 38.19 -31.84 -14.25
CA PRO A 154 39.62 -32.11 -14.02
C PRO A 154 39.95 -31.95 -12.54
N ARG A 155 40.49 -33.01 -11.94
CA ARG A 155 41.17 -32.95 -10.63
C ARG A 155 42.45 -32.13 -10.79
N THR A 156 42.60 -31.07 -10.00
CA THR A 156 43.91 -30.53 -9.65
C THR A 156 43.96 -30.31 -8.15
N LEU A 157 44.93 -30.97 -7.52
CA LEU A 157 45.25 -30.95 -6.11
C LEU A 157 45.91 -29.61 -5.77
N ILE A 158 45.35 -28.84 -4.84
CA ILE A 158 46.04 -27.75 -4.17
C ILE A 158 45.71 -27.84 -2.68
N SER A 159 46.73 -28.18 -1.89
CA SER A 159 46.70 -28.33 -0.44
C SER A 159 46.48 -26.99 0.28
N PRO A 160 45.94 -26.97 1.52
CA PRO A 160 45.72 -25.74 2.28
C PRO A 160 47.01 -25.25 2.96
N PRO A 161 47.25 -23.93 3.09
CA PRO A 161 48.24 -23.43 4.02
C PRO A 161 47.65 -23.37 5.44
N THR A 162 48.38 -23.99 6.36
CA THR A 162 48.13 -24.07 7.80
C THR A 162 48.24 -22.69 8.47
N SER A 163 47.33 -22.43 9.40
CA SER A 163 47.36 -21.32 10.35
C SER A 163 48.48 -21.50 11.36
N ILE A 164 49.31 -20.46 11.57
CA ILE A 164 49.87 -20.03 12.87
C ILE A 164 49.87 -18.51 12.87
#